data_AF-A0A2D5ZDP8-F1
#
_entry.id   AF-A0A2D5ZDP8-F1
#
_cell.length_a   1.000
_cell.length_b   1.000
_cell.length_c   1.000
_cell.angle_alpha   90.00
_cell.angle_beta   90.00
_cell.angle_gamma   90.00
#
_symmetry.space_group_name_H-M   'P 1'
#
loop_
_entity.id
_entity.type
_entity.pdbx_description
1 polymer ?
#
loop_
_entity_poly.entity_id
_entity_poly.type
_entity_poly.pdbx_seq_one_letter_code
_entity_poly.pdbx_strand_id
1 'polypeptide(L)' 'MDLELNEQERAILIEVLESCVSELGMEIADTDRLAFRDQLKRKRAALTKVIEQMKRQAEAP' A
#
# COMPACT_ATOMS: atom_id res chain seq x y z
N MET A 1 6.92 15.40 -11.41
CA MET A 1 6.39 14.26 -12.17
C MET A 1 5.15 13.84 -11.43
N ASP A 2 4.00 14.12 -12.02
CA ASP A 2 2.71 13.69 -11.49
C ASP A 2 2.29 12.41 -12.22
N LEU A 3 1.72 11.46 -11.49
CA LEU A 3 1.23 10.21 -12.06
C LEU A 3 -0.26 10.40 -12.37
N GLU A 4 -0.58 10.57 -13.64
CA GLU A 4 -1.97 10.64 -14.11
C GLU A 4 -2.50 9.22 -14.29
N LEU A 5 -3.52 8.87 -13.51
CA LEU A 5 -4.19 7.57 -13.57
C LEU A 5 -5.67 7.79 -13.86
N ASN A 6 -6.19 7.09 -14.86
CA ASN A 6 -7.64 6.99 -15.04
C ASN A 6 -8.27 6.12 -13.93
N GLU A 7 -9.61 6.06 -13.90
CA GLU A 7 -10.33 5.33 -12.84
C GLU A 7 -9.98 3.85 -12.78
N GLN A 8 -9.84 3.22 -13.94
CA GLN A 8 -9.51 1.80 -14.04
C GLN A 8 -8.07 1.52 -13.59
N GLU A 9 -7.10 2.32 -14.05
CA GLU A 9 -5.69 2.20 -13.67
C GLU A 9 -5.51 2.42 -12.16
N ARG A 10 -6.22 3.39 -11.60
CA ARG A 10 -6.24 3.66 -10.16
C ARG A 10 -6.82 2.49 -9.38
N ALA A 11 -7.93 1.92 -9.83
CA ALA A 11 -8.57 0.77 -9.19
C ALA A 11 -7.65 -0.46 -9.18
N ILE A 12 -7.04 -0.79 -10.33
CA ILE A 12 -6.08 -1.90 -10.46
C ILE A 12 -4.87 -1.67 -9.55
N LEU A 13 -4.32 -0.46 -9.53
CA LEU A 13 -3.18 -0.17 -8.69
C LEU A 13 -3.52 -0.25 -7.19
N ILE A 14 -4.72 0.20 -6.77
CA ILE A 14 -5.20 0.01 -5.39
C ILE A 14 -5.24 -1.48 -5.04
N GLU A 15 -5.83 -2.31 -5.91
CA GLU A 15 -5.93 -3.77 -5.69
C GLU A 15 -4.55 -4.42 -5.52
N VAL A 16 -3.60 -4.10 -6.40
CA VAL A 16 -2.22 -4.61 -6.31
C VAL A 16 -1.55 -4.17 -5.00
N LEU A 17 -1.69 -2.90 -4.62
CA LEU A 17 -1.11 -2.39 -3.38
C LEU A 17 -1.75 -3.02 -2.14
N GLU A 18 -3.05 -3.28 -2.15
CA GLU A 18 -3.76 -3.97 -1.07
C GLU A 18 -3.31 -5.43 -0.91
N SER A 19 -3.07 -6.11 -2.03
CA SER A 19 -2.47 -7.45 -2.03
C SER A 19 -1.07 -7.44 -1.40
N CYS A 20 -0.19 -6.52 -1.81
CA CYS A 20 1.14 -6.36 -1.20
C CYS A 20 1.08 -6.02 0.30
N VAL A 21 0.12 -5.19 0.73
CA VAL A 21 -0.07 -4.88 2.16
C VAL A 21 -0.46 -6.13 2.97
N SER A 22 -1.26 -7.00 2.37
CA SER A 22 -1.69 -8.26 2.98
C SER A 22 -0.52 -9.24 3.12
N GLU A 23 0.30 -9.37 2.07
CA GLU A 23 1.53 -10.16 2.09
C GLU A 23 2.53 -9.66 3.13
N LEU A 24 2.74 -8.33 3.21
CA LEU A 24 3.59 -7.73 4.26
C LEU A 24 3.05 -8.02 5.65
N GLY A 25 1.72 -8.10 5.83
CA GLY A 25 1.10 -8.49 7.09
C GLY A 25 1.50 -9.90 7.53
N MET A 26 1.49 -10.86 6.59
CA MET A 26 1.93 -12.23 6.83
C MET A 26 3.43 -12.28 7.12
N GLU A 27 4.26 -11.62 6.31
CA GLU A 27 5.71 -11.59 6.49
C GLU A 27 6.13 -10.96 7.83
N ILE A 28 5.42 -9.91 8.29
CA ILE A 28 5.64 -9.29 9.60
C ILE A 28 5.36 -10.29 10.74
N ALA A 29 4.33 -11.11 10.61
CA ALA A 29 3.97 -12.11 11.60
C ALA A 29 5.02 -13.22 11.69
N ASP A 30 5.60 -13.61 10.54
CA ASP A 30 6.58 -14.69 10.43
C ASP A 30 8.03 -14.23 10.66
N THR A 31 8.27 -12.92 10.83
CA THR A 31 9.63 -12.37 11.01
C THR A 31 10.01 -12.20 12.48
N ASP A 32 11.01 -12.98 12.92
CA ASP A 32 11.59 -12.87 14.27
C ASP A 32 12.61 -11.72 14.41
N ARG A 33 13.29 -11.36 13.33
CA ARG A 33 14.33 -10.31 13.37
C ARG A 33 13.69 -8.93 13.50
N LEU A 34 13.73 -8.36 14.70
CA LEU A 34 13.13 -7.06 15.04
C LEU A 34 13.41 -5.96 14.01
N ALA A 35 14.68 -5.75 13.65
CA ALA A 35 15.07 -4.70 12.71
C ALA A 35 14.48 -4.90 11.30
N PHE A 36 14.35 -6.15 10.84
CA PHE A 36 13.73 -6.46 9.55
C PHE A 36 12.21 -6.28 9.63
N ARG A 37 11.59 -6.76 10.71
CA ARG A 37 10.17 -6.56 10.99
C ARG A 37 9.77 -5.08 11.00
N ASP A 38 10.61 -4.22 11.57
CA ASP A 38 10.36 -2.77 11.57
C ASP A 38 10.46 -2.15 10.17
N GLN A 39 11.35 -2.66 9.30
CA GLN A 39 11.39 -2.26 7.90
C GLN A 39 10.11 -2.67 7.17
N LEU A 40 9.61 -3.89 7.38
CA LEU A 40 8.35 -4.36 6.81
C LEU A 40 7.16 -3.50 7.27
N LYS A 41 7.09 -3.16 8.56
CA LYS A 41 6.07 -2.25 9.10
C LYS A 41 6.10 -0.87 8.44
N ARG A 42 7.29 -0.31 8.22
CA ARG A 42 7.45 0.98 7.52
C ARG A 42 6.98 0.92 6.07
N LYS A 43 7.33 -0.17 5.35
CA LYS A 43 6.83 -0.41 3.99
C LYS A 43 5.31 -0.49 3.97
N ARG A 44 4.72 -1.30 4.85
CA ARG A 44 3.27 -1.46 4.97
C ARG A 44 2.58 -0.12 5.22
N ALA A 45 3.07 0.66 6.17
CA ALA A 45 2.52 1.98 6.48
C ALA A 45 2.59 2.95 5.29
N ALA A 46 3.69 2.93 4.53
CA ALA A 46 3.84 3.75 3.33
C ALA A 46 2.81 3.37 2.26
N LEU A 47 2.64 2.07 1.98
CA LEU A 47 1.67 1.59 0.97
C LEU A 47 0.23 1.89 1.38
N THR A 48 -0.13 1.66 2.65
CA THR A 48 -1.46 2.03 3.18
C THR A 48 -1.75 3.51 2.99
N LYS A 49 -0.78 4.39 3.28
CA LYS A 49 -0.94 5.83 3.06
C LYS A 49 -1.17 6.20 1.59
N VAL A 50 -0.48 5.53 0.66
CA VAL A 50 -0.66 5.73 -0.79
C VAL A 50 -2.06 5.31 -1.22
N ILE A 51 -2.53 4.13 -0.78
CA ILE A 51 -3.90 3.65 -1.05
C ILE A 51 -4.93 4.66 -0.56
N GLU A 52 -4.79 5.16 0.67
CA GLU A 52 -5.71 6.17 1.25
C GLU A 52 -5.69 7.49 0.48
N GLN A 53 -4.55 7.90 -0.07
CA GLN A 53 -4.47 9.10 -0.91
C GLN A 53 -5.19 8.88 -2.24
N MET A 54 -4.99 7.73 -2.88
CA MET A 54 -5.63 7.38 -4.15
C MET A 54 -7.15 7.23 -4.01
N LYS A 55 -7.62 6.63 -2.91
CA LYS A 55 -9.06 6.52 -2.61
C LYS A 55 -9.72 7.88 -2.42
N ARG A 56 -9.07 8.80 -1.69
CA ARG A 56 -9.56 10.18 -1.51
C ARG A 56 -9.63 10.98 -2.80
N GLN A 57 -8.69 10.76 -3.73
CA GLN A 57 -8.73 11.40 -5.04
C GLN A 57 -9.88 10.91 -5.92
N ALA A 58 -10.40 9.70 -5.68
CA ALA A 58 -11.58 9.19 -6.36
C ALA A 58 -12.90 9.77 -5.81
N GLU A 59 -12.90 10.25 -4.57
CA GLU A 59 -14.08 10.80 -3.87
C GLU A 59 -14.17 12.34 -3.98
N ALA A 60 -13.18 12.99 -4.59
CA ALA A 60 -13.21 14.42 -4.86
C ALA A 60 -14.17 14.73 -6.03
N PRO A 61 -15.09 15.71 -5.89
CA PRO A 61 -16.07 16.05 -6.91
C PRO A 61 -15.47 16.68 -8.18
#